data_AF-A0A2S0MFX6-F1
#
_entry.id   AF-A0A2S0MFX6-F1
#
_cell.length_a   1.000
_cell.length_b   1.000
_cell.length_c   1.000
_cell.angle_alpha   90.00
_cell.angle_beta   90.00
_cell.angle_gamma   90.00
#
_symmetry.space_group_name_H-M   'P 1'
#
loop_
_entity.id
_entity.type
_entity.pdbx_description
1 polymer ?
#
loop_
_entity_poly.entity_id
_entity_poly.type
_entity_poly.pdbx_seq_one_letter_code
_entity_poly.pdbx_strand_id
1 'polypeptide(L)'
;MSASTIANDLLTKLLHAGNKHAAGARARSPALTARHLKPYSDLRSWQQKQECDEAFLAAQDVGAVTLQRDKLNPKDGLIERIDLVDVQALARFLGHSTYADQLAQTIGQLEQLKAEFPVILEVIARWSSMAKVRKLDPQDSDTWIDAAKIIRACAARSQEAIAAPVREFSARLFLDSKRIEALTPQLDILLSGSIEDSPRAAAQVWQELGLFREEHPVLLAGHVHIARDRSTSLIDAPYMGLPAAAILGALSLVTEVITIEN
;
A
#
# COMPACT_ATOMS: atom_id res chain seq x y z
N MET A 1 0.92 -16.44 20.45
CA MET A 1 1.93 -15.38 20.20
C MET A 1 3.08 -15.61 21.16
N SER A 2 4.33 -15.60 20.69
CA SER A 2 5.48 -15.68 21.61
C SER A 2 5.60 -14.36 22.38
N ALA A 3 6.26 -14.39 23.54
CA ALA A 3 6.51 -13.20 24.34
C ALA A 3 7.33 -12.15 23.58
N SER A 4 8.31 -12.58 22.79
CA SER A 4 9.10 -11.72 21.91
C SER A 4 8.24 -10.95 20.91
N THR A 5 7.18 -11.56 20.36
CA THR A 5 6.24 -10.86 19.46
C THR A 5 5.48 -9.76 20.20
N ILE A 6 5.07 -10.00 21.45
CA ILE A 6 4.34 -9.00 22.24
C ILE A 6 5.22 -7.78 22.52
N ALA A 7 6.47 -7.99 22.94
CA ALA A 7 7.40 -6.90 23.19
C ALA A 7 7.70 -6.11 21.91
N ASN A 8 7.98 -6.79 20.80
CA ASN A 8 8.23 -6.15 19.51
C ASN A 8 7.01 -5.37 19.00
N ASP A 9 5.80 -5.89 19.12
CA ASP A 9 4.56 -5.20 18.74
C ASP A 9 4.36 -3.92 19.57
N LEU A 10 4.64 -3.97 20.87
CA LEU A 10 4.54 -2.82 21.77
C LEU A 10 5.57 -1.75 21.42
N LEU A 11 6.84 -2.14 21.23
CA LEU A 11 7.91 -1.23 20.83
C LEU A 11 7.67 -0.65 19.43
N THR A 12 7.11 -1.42 18.50
CA THR A 12 6.72 -0.94 17.16
C THR A 12 5.60 0.09 17.25
N LYS A 13 4.61 -0.12 18.12
CA LYS A 13 3.58 0.90 18.40
C LYS A 13 4.17 2.17 18.99
N LEU A 14 5.17 2.04 19.88
CA LEU A 14 5.88 3.17 20.46
C LEU A 14 6.68 3.93 19.39
N LEU A 15 7.38 3.23 18.49
CA LEU A 15 8.08 3.81 17.35
C LEU A 15 7.13 4.58 16.42
N HIS A 16 5.97 4.00 16.08
CA HIS A 16 4.98 4.69 15.26
C HIS A 16 4.46 5.98 15.93
N ALA A 17 4.25 5.96 17.25
CA ALA A 17 3.93 7.15 18.01
C ALA A 17 5.09 8.16 18.07
N GLY A 18 6.34 7.67 18.13
CA GLY A 18 7.60 8.40 17.96
C GLY A 18 7.64 9.21 16.69
N ASN A 19 7.47 8.53 15.56
CA ASN A 19 7.42 9.16 14.24
C ASN A 19 6.35 10.27 14.17
N LYS A 20 5.14 10.03 14.69
CA LYS A 20 4.08 11.06 14.74
C LYS A 20 4.44 12.27 15.58
N HIS A 21 5.15 12.06 16.68
CA HIS A 21 5.61 13.17 17.52
C HIS A 21 6.70 13.98 16.82
N ALA A 22 7.70 13.30 16.22
CA ALA A 22 8.77 13.93 15.47
C ALA A 22 8.25 14.74 14.27
N ALA A 23 7.21 14.25 13.59
CA ALA A 23 6.55 14.94 12.48
C ALA A 23 5.58 16.06 12.92
N GLY A 24 5.47 16.37 14.22
CA GLY A 24 4.55 17.38 14.75
C GLY A 24 3.07 17.00 14.74
N ALA A 25 2.70 15.83 14.20
CA ALA A 25 1.33 15.32 14.19
C ALA A 25 0.81 14.95 15.60
N ARG A 26 1.71 14.85 16.59
CA ARG A 26 1.36 14.61 18.00
C ARG A 26 2.14 15.56 18.91
N ALA A 27 1.43 16.31 19.75
CA ALA A 27 2.06 17.28 20.66
C ALA A 27 2.81 16.64 21.85
N ARG A 28 2.34 15.50 22.37
CA ARG A 28 2.91 14.88 23.58
C ARG A 28 3.95 13.83 23.24
N SER A 29 5.03 13.80 24.03
CA SER A 29 6.05 12.76 24.00
C SER A 29 5.43 11.36 24.13
N PRO A 30 5.80 10.42 23.24
CA PRO A 30 5.21 9.08 23.23
C PRO A 30 5.59 8.23 24.44
N ALA A 31 4.61 7.53 24.98
CA ALA A 31 4.81 6.56 26.04
C ALA A 31 3.76 5.45 25.97
N LEU A 32 4.17 4.24 26.37
CA LEU A 32 3.27 3.15 26.71
C LEU A 32 2.93 3.25 28.20
N THR A 33 1.65 3.10 28.53
CA THR A 33 1.15 3.12 29.91
C THR A 33 0.62 1.74 30.26
N ALA A 34 0.26 1.50 31.52
CA ALA A 34 -0.35 0.25 31.98
C ALA A 34 -1.48 -0.26 31.06
N ARG A 35 -2.31 0.65 30.51
CA ARG A 35 -3.36 0.29 29.53
C ARG A 35 -2.78 -0.32 28.25
N HIS A 36 -1.70 0.23 27.73
CA HIS A 36 -1.03 -0.28 26.53
C HIS A 36 -0.26 -1.58 26.81
N LEU A 37 0.30 -1.70 28.01
CA LEU A 37 1.09 -2.86 28.46
C LEU A 37 0.22 -4.03 28.95
N LYS A 38 -1.10 -3.94 28.85
CA LYS A 38 -2.02 -5.02 29.23
C LYS A 38 -1.68 -6.40 28.63
N PRO A 39 -1.30 -6.51 27.34
CA PRO A 39 -0.89 -7.79 26.77
C PRO A 39 0.34 -8.41 27.46
N TYR A 40 1.22 -7.58 28.02
CA TYR A 40 2.38 -8.01 28.80
C TYR A 40 1.99 -8.35 30.25
N SER A 41 1.15 -7.53 30.91
CA SER A 41 0.73 -7.79 32.29
C SER A 41 -0.10 -9.07 32.43
N ASP A 42 -0.93 -9.36 31.42
CA ASP A 42 -1.84 -10.51 31.38
C ASP A 42 -1.13 -11.85 31.09
N LEU A 43 0.18 -11.83 30.79
CA LEU A 43 0.97 -13.05 30.64
C LEU A 43 0.97 -13.85 31.95
N ARG A 44 0.61 -15.13 31.85
CA ARG A 44 0.55 -16.03 33.02
C ARG A 44 1.88 -16.71 33.31
N SER A 45 2.70 -16.93 32.30
CA SER A 45 4.02 -17.57 32.47
C SER A 45 5.06 -16.53 32.89
N TRP A 46 5.76 -16.84 33.98
CA TRP A 46 6.88 -16.02 34.45
C TRP A 46 8.00 -15.94 33.41
N GLN A 47 8.30 -17.05 32.72
CA GLN A 47 9.29 -17.09 31.65
C GLN A 47 8.92 -16.15 30.49
N GLN A 48 7.65 -16.13 30.07
CA GLN A 48 7.19 -15.22 29.02
C GLN A 48 7.27 -13.75 29.44
N LYS A 49 7.05 -13.45 30.73
CA LYS A 49 7.24 -12.10 31.26
C LYS A 49 8.71 -11.70 31.25
N GLN A 50 9.59 -12.61 31.67
CA GLN A 50 11.03 -12.39 31.63
C GLN A 50 11.53 -12.13 30.19
N GLU A 51 11.08 -12.90 29.21
CA GLU A 51 11.44 -12.68 27.80
C GLU A 51 11.00 -11.28 27.30
N CYS A 52 9.85 -10.78 27.74
CA CYS A 52 9.43 -9.41 27.43
C CYS A 52 10.29 -8.37 28.15
N ASP A 53 10.56 -8.58 29.44
CA ASP A 53 11.41 -7.70 30.25
C ASP A 53 12.81 -7.58 29.63
N GLU A 54 13.40 -8.69 29.18
CA GLU A 54 14.71 -8.72 28.51
C GLU A 54 14.69 -7.88 27.23
N ALA A 55 13.63 -7.96 26.42
CA ALA A 55 13.50 -7.13 25.23
C ALA A 55 13.36 -5.64 25.56
N PHE A 56 12.60 -5.29 26.61
CA PHE A 56 12.44 -3.90 27.06
C PHE A 56 13.72 -3.34 27.67
N LEU A 57 14.44 -4.14 28.45
CA LEU A 57 15.73 -3.79 29.02
C LEU A 57 16.78 -3.60 27.92
N ALA A 58 16.84 -4.49 26.94
CA ALA A 58 17.73 -4.33 25.79
C ALA A 58 17.45 -3.03 25.01
N ALA A 59 16.17 -2.65 24.86
CA ALA A 59 15.80 -1.36 24.27
C ALA A 59 16.22 -0.16 25.14
N GLN A 60 16.19 -0.31 26.47
CA GLN A 60 16.68 0.71 27.40
C GLN A 60 18.21 0.84 27.36
N ASP A 61 18.94 -0.27 27.27
CA ASP A 61 20.41 -0.32 27.25
C ASP A 61 20.98 0.39 26.01
N VAL A 62 20.29 0.32 24.87
CA VAL A 62 20.65 1.09 23.66
C VAL A 62 20.17 2.55 23.70
N GLY A 63 19.60 2.99 24.83
CA GLY A 63 19.14 4.37 25.06
C GLY A 63 17.84 4.73 24.34
N ALA A 64 17.09 3.76 23.80
CA ALA A 64 15.87 4.03 23.04
C ALA A 64 14.70 4.43 23.93
N VAL A 65 14.59 3.84 25.12
CA VAL A 65 13.45 4.01 26.03
C VAL A 65 13.90 4.11 27.49
N THR A 66 13.02 4.65 28.35
CA THR A 66 13.16 4.50 29.81
C THR A 66 11.99 3.71 30.37
N LEU A 67 12.29 2.79 31.28
CA LEU A 67 11.30 1.91 31.92
C LEU A 67 10.94 2.43 33.31
N GLN A 68 9.66 2.38 33.66
CA GLN A 68 9.18 2.57 35.03
C GLN A 68 8.44 1.31 35.47
N ARG A 69 8.87 0.75 36.59
CA ARG A 69 8.24 -0.40 37.25
C ARG A 69 7.25 0.07 38.31
N ASP A 70 6.44 -0.88 38.80
CA ASP A 70 5.56 -0.68 39.95
C ASP A 70 6.30 0.02 41.10
N LYS A 71 5.72 1.12 41.57
CA LYS A 71 6.27 1.94 42.66
C LYS A 71 6.39 1.16 43.97
N LEU A 72 5.50 0.20 44.21
CA LEU A 72 5.50 -0.65 45.39
C LEU A 72 6.53 -1.77 45.29
N ASN A 73 6.98 -2.11 44.09
CA ASN A 73 8.05 -3.08 43.86
C ASN A 73 9.00 -2.62 42.73
N PRO A 74 9.90 -1.66 43.01
CA PRO A 74 10.73 -1.05 41.98
C PRO A 74 11.82 -1.98 41.42
N LYS A 75 12.11 -3.11 42.10
CA LYS A 75 13.12 -4.08 41.66
C LYS A 75 12.52 -5.21 40.83
N ASP A 76 11.45 -5.83 41.32
CA ASP A 76 10.89 -7.05 40.73
C ASP A 76 9.45 -6.87 40.22
N GLY A 77 8.89 -5.65 40.34
CA GLY A 77 7.55 -5.32 39.88
C GLY A 77 7.45 -5.25 38.36
N LEU A 78 6.23 -5.39 37.85
CA LEU A 78 5.97 -5.30 36.41
C LEU A 78 6.31 -3.90 35.89
N ILE A 79 6.72 -3.83 34.62
CA ILE A 79 6.88 -2.56 33.92
C ILE A 79 5.48 -1.96 33.69
N GLU A 80 5.26 -0.76 34.23
CA GLU A 80 3.97 -0.04 34.15
C GLU A 80 4.00 1.07 33.10
N ARG A 81 5.19 1.57 32.76
CA ARG A 81 5.36 2.62 31.75
C ARG A 81 6.68 2.48 31.00
N ILE A 82 6.62 2.75 29.71
CA ILE A 82 7.79 2.84 28.82
C ILE A 82 7.71 4.19 28.12
N ASP A 83 8.66 5.07 28.40
CA ASP A 83 8.78 6.37 27.73
C ASP A 83 9.78 6.28 26.58
N LEU A 84 9.43 6.86 25.43
CA LEU A 84 10.35 6.96 24.31
C LEU A 84 11.38 8.07 24.58
N VAL A 85 12.67 7.74 24.48
CA VAL A 85 13.78 8.69 24.64
C VAL A 85 14.34 9.09 23.29
N ASP A 86 14.70 8.12 22.45
CA ASP A 86 15.29 8.34 21.13
C ASP A 86 14.58 7.47 20.08
N VAL A 87 13.89 8.13 19.15
CA VAL A 87 13.15 7.48 18.04
C VAL A 87 14.09 6.76 17.07
N GLN A 88 15.29 7.31 16.83
CA GLN A 88 16.28 6.75 15.93
C GLN A 88 16.93 5.51 16.54
N ALA A 89 17.23 5.56 17.85
CA ALA A 89 17.74 4.40 18.58
C ALA A 89 16.70 3.27 18.62
N LEU A 90 15.41 3.60 18.84
CA LEU A 90 14.35 2.60 18.83
C LEU A 90 14.16 1.96 17.44
N ALA A 91 14.20 2.76 16.38
CA ALA A 91 14.10 2.26 15.02
C ALA A 91 15.25 1.29 14.70
N ARG A 92 16.49 1.68 15.00
CA ARG A 92 17.69 0.83 14.84
C ARG A 92 17.58 -0.47 15.65
N PHE A 93 17.12 -0.39 16.89
CA PHE A 93 16.89 -1.57 17.74
C PHE A 93 15.91 -2.57 17.12
N LEU A 94 14.84 -2.06 16.51
CA LEU A 94 13.82 -2.89 15.84
C LEU A 94 14.21 -3.32 14.41
N GLY A 95 15.38 -2.90 13.90
CA GLY A 95 15.78 -3.17 12.52
C GLY A 95 14.96 -2.41 11.48
N HIS A 96 14.41 -1.25 11.84
CA HIS A 96 13.60 -0.38 10.98
C HIS A 96 14.26 0.99 10.77
N SER A 97 13.90 1.66 9.68
CA SER A 97 14.21 3.09 9.49
C SER A 97 13.10 3.95 10.10
N THR A 98 13.43 5.17 10.57
CA THR A 98 12.38 6.10 11.00
C THR A 98 11.57 6.59 9.80
N TYR A 99 10.40 7.18 10.08
CA TYR A 99 9.62 7.83 9.01
C TYR A 99 10.38 8.99 8.38
N ALA A 100 11.15 9.74 9.18
CA ALA A 100 11.98 10.84 8.70
C ALA A 100 13.08 10.36 7.74
N ASP A 101 13.74 9.24 8.07
CA ASP A 101 14.73 8.62 7.17
C ASP A 101 14.10 8.16 5.85
N GLN A 102 12.94 7.48 5.93
CA GLN A 102 12.20 7.02 4.75
C GLN A 102 11.79 8.21 3.87
N LEU A 103 11.28 9.29 4.48
CA LEU A 103 10.92 10.50 3.76
C LEU A 103 12.14 11.17 3.10
N ALA A 104 13.26 11.29 3.82
CA ALA A 104 14.48 11.88 3.28
C ALA A 104 15.03 11.08 2.09
N GLN A 105 15.02 9.75 2.19
CA GLN A 105 15.39 8.86 1.09
C GLN A 105 14.48 9.06 -0.13
N THR A 106 13.16 9.07 0.09
CA THR A 106 12.17 9.27 -0.98
C THR A 106 12.30 10.65 -1.62
N ILE A 107 12.53 11.71 -0.85
CA ILE A 107 12.80 13.05 -1.40
C ILE A 107 14.00 13.03 -2.34
N GLY A 108 15.10 12.37 -1.94
CA GLY A 108 16.30 12.24 -2.77
C GLY A 108 16.04 11.49 -4.08
N GLN A 109 15.22 10.44 -4.04
CA GLN A 109 14.84 9.68 -5.23
C GLN A 109 13.90 10.44 -6.18
N LEU A 110 13.01 11.28 -5.64
CA LEU A 110 12.06 12.06 -6.43
C LEU A 110 12.62 13.41 -6.90
N GLU A 111 13.85 13.78 -6.53
CA GLU A 111 14.44 15.09 -6.83
C GLU A 111 14.36 15.44 -8.32
N GLN A 112 14.73 14.50 -9.19
CA GLN A 112 14.73 14.70 -10.64
C GLN A 112 13.32 14.87 -11.23
N LEU A 113 12.30 14.36 -10.54
CA LEU A 113 10.91 14.43 -11.02
C LEU A 113 10.27 15.79 -10.71
N LYS A 114 10.79 16.56 -9.75
CA LYS A 114 10.18 17.84 -9.33
C LYS A 114 10.09 18.87 -10.47
N ALA A 115 11.07 18.86 -11.38
CA ALA A 115 11.09 19.78 -12.52
C ALA A 115 10.00 19.46 -13.56
N GLU A 116 9.69 18.16 -13.74
CA GLU A 116 8.67 17.70 -14.68
C GLU A 116 7.28 17.67 -14.05
N PHE A 117 7.20 17.34 -12.76
CA PHE A 117 5.95 17.21 -12.01
C PHE A 117 6.01 18.04 -10.71
N PRO A 118 5.70 19.34 -10.76
CA PRO A 118 5.77 20.23 -9.59
C PRO A 118 4.90 19.78 -8.41
N VAL A 119 3.79 19.08 -8.66
CA VAL A 119 2.89 18.51 -7.66
C VAL A 119 3.60 17.61 -6.63
N ILE A 120 4.76 17.04 -6.98
CA ILE A 120 5.59 16.25 -6.06
C ILE A 120 6.01 17.06 -4.83
N LEU A 121 6.19 18.38 -4.95
CA LEU A 121 6.49 19.25 -3.81
C LEU A 121 5.34 19.28 -2.80
N GLU A 122 4.10 19.31 -3.28
CA GLU A 122 2.90 19.28 -2.44
C GLU A 122 2.73 17.91 -1.78
N VAL A 123 3.01 16.82 -2.51
CA VAL A 123 3.02 15.46 -1.98
C VAL A 123 4.03 15.33 -0.83
N ILE A 124 5.26 15.81 -1.03
CA ILE A 124 6.32 15.82 -0.01
C ILE A 124 5.91 16.66 1.20
N ALA A 125 5.28 17.82 0.99
CA ALA A 125 4.81 18.68 2.08
C ALA A 125 3.74 17.97 2.93
N ARG A 126 2.77 17.28 2.32
CA ARG A 126 1.78 16.47 3.03
C ARG A 126 2.44 15.34 3.82
N TRP A 127 3.35 14.59 3.20
CA TRP A 127 4.08 13.52 3.87
C TRP A 127 4.94 14.02 5.02
N SER A 128 5.49 15.23 4.96
CA SER A 128 6.26 15.82 6.07
C SER A 128 5.44 15.93 7.36
N SER A 129 4.12 16.05 7.26
CA SER A 129 3.17 16.01 8.39
C SER A 129 2.62 14.61 8.72
N MET A 130 3.17 13.55 8.12
CA MET A 130 2.64 12.18 8.13
C MET A 130 1.20 12.04 7.61
N ALA A 131 0.73 12.99 6.80
CA ALA A 131 -0.57 12.91 6.14
C ALA A 131 -0.45 12.08 4.86
N LYS A 132 -1.38 11.14 4.65
CA LYS A 132 -1.40 10.32 3.43
C LYS A 132 -2.00 11.10 2.26
N VAL A 133 -1.48 10.88 1.06
CA VAL A 133 -2.03 11.42 -0.18
C VAL A 133 -2.67 10.27 -0.94
N ARG A 134 -3.99 10.23 -1.06
CA ARG A 134 -4.74 9.12 -1.70
C ARG A 134 -4.32 7.72 -1.19
N LYS A 135 -4.12 7.62 0.14
CA LYS A 135 -3.61 6.45 0.87
C LYS A 135 -2.13 6.11 0.64
N LEU A 136 -1.42 6.87 -0.20
CA LEU A 136 0.02 6.76 -0.44
C LEU A 136 0.82 7.42 0.69
N ASP A 137 1.99 6.86 0.95
CA ASP A 137 3.00 7.35 1.88
C ASP A 137 4.41 7.18 1.27
N PRO A 138 5.48 7.67 1.93
CA PRO A 138 6.83 7.68 1.36
C PRO A 138 7.47 6.31 1.10
N GLN A 139 6.83 5.18 1.42
CA GLN A 139 7.49 3.87 1.42
C GLN A 139 7.81 3.32 0.02
N ASP A 140 7.11 3.79 -1.01
CA ASP A 140 7.18 3.24 -2.36
C ASP A 140 7.61 4.29 -3.40
N SER A 141 8.78 4.91 -3.22
CA SER A 141 9.31 5.93 -4.15
C SER A 141 9.44 5.43 -5.61
N ASP A 142 9.80 4.15 -5.79
CA ASP A 142 9.90 3.52 -7.12
C ASP A 142 8.58 3.55 -7.89
N THR A 143 7.43 3.53 -7.19
CA THR A 143 6.12 3.61 -7.84
C THR A 143 5.87 4.96 -8.51
N TRP A 144 6.42 6.05 -7.96
CA TRP A 144 6.34 7.39 -8.54
C TRP A 144 7.28 7.54 -9.73
N ILE A 145 8.46 6.93 -9.66
CA ILE A 145 9.41 6.86 -10.79
C ILE A 145 8.79 6.09 -11.95
N ASP A 146 8.17 4.94 -11.67
CA ASP A 146 7.47 4.15 -12.69
C ASP A 146 6.26 4.90 -13.28
N ALA A 147 5.49 5.62 -12.46
CA ALA A 147 4.41 6.47 -12.93
C ALA A 147 4.91 7.55 -13.90
N ALA A 148 6.01 8.24 -13.56
CA ALA A 148 6.67 9.19 -14.47
C ALA A 148 7.17 8.51 -15.75
N LYS A 149 7.76 7.31 -15.65
CA LYS A 149 8.21 6.53 -16.81
C LYS A 149 7.05 6.18 -17.75
N ILE A 150 5.87 5.85 -17.22
CA ILE A 150 4.65 5.61 -18.00
C ILE A 150 4.23 6.88 -18.75
N ILE A 151 4.15 8.01 -18.05
CA ILE A 151 3.76 9.29 -18.65
C ILE A 151 4.70 9.66 -19.80
N ARG A 152 6.02 9.56 -19.58
CA ARG A 152 7.04 9.81 -20.62
C ARG A 152 6.91 8.85 -21.80
N ALA A 153 6.71 7.55 -21.54
CA ALA A 153 6.54 6.55 -22.59
C ALA A 153 5.27 6.78 -23.41
N CYS A 154 4.19 7.24 -22.79
CA CYS A 154 2.97 7.63 -23.48
C CYS A 154 3.15 8.92 -24.29
N ALA A 155 3.80 9.94 -23.72
CA ALA A 155 4.08 11.21 -24.40
C ALA A 155 5.01 11.07 -25.61
N ALA A 156 5.91 10.08 -25.61
CA ALA A 156 6.80 9.78 -26.73
C ALA A 156 6.10 9.08 -27.90
N ARG A 157 4.84 8.65 -27.75
CA ARG A 157 4.05 8.08 -28.85
C ARG A 157 3.61 9.20 -29.81
N SER A 158 3.44 8.86 -31.09
CA SER A 158 2.79 9.77 -32.05
C SER A 158 1.40 10.16 -31.56
N GLN A 159 0.99 11.42 -31.78
CA GLN A 159 -0.38 11.88 -31.48
C GLN A 159 -1.44 11.12 -32.30
N GLU A 160 -1.05 10.51 -33.42
CA GLU A 160 -1.90 9.66 -34.26
C GLU A 160 -1.91 8.19 -33.81
N ALA A 161 -1.17 7.84 -32.75
CA ALA A 161 -1.10 6.46 -32.28
C ALA A 161 -2.46 6.01 -31.73
N ILE A 162 -2.94 4.87 -32.23
CA ILE A 162 -4.15 4.22 -31.75
C ILE A 162 -3.99 3.91 -30.25
N ALA A 163 -5.08 4.08 -29.48
CA ALA A 163 -5.10 3.72 -28.07
C ALA A 163 -4.67 2.26 -27.87
N ALA A 164 -3.92 1.97 -26.80
CA ALA A 164 -3.36 0.65 -26.56
C ALA A 164 -4.01 -0.02 -25.32
N PRO A 165 -4.16 -1.35 -25.31
CA PRO A 165 -4.57 -2.08 -24.11
C PRO A 165 -3.60 -1.85 -22.95
N VAL A 166 -4.11 -1.47 -21.78
CA VAL A 166 -3.31 -1.11 -20.60
C VAL A 166 -2.39 -2.24 -20.14
N ARG A 167 -2.88 -3.49 -20.19
CA ARG A 167 -2.12 -4.68 -19.75
C ARG A 167 -0.99 -5.05 -20.70
N GLU A 168 -1.24 -4.96 -22.00
CA GLU A 168 -0.21 -5.19 -23.01
C GLU A 168 0.88 -4.13 -22.92
N PHE A 169 0.48 -2.86 -22.82
CA PHE A 169 1.42 -1.76 -22.64
C PHE A 169 2.23 -1.90 -21.34
N SER A 170 1.57 -2.28 -20.24
CA SER A 170 2.22 -2.55 -18.95
C SER A 170 3.23 -3.69 -19.06
N ALA A 171 2.83 -4.83 -19.65
CA ALA A 171 3.71 -5.99 -19.83
C ALA A 171 4.92 -5.65 -20.71
N ARG A 172 4.75 -4.86 -21.77
CA ARG A 172 5.87 -4.42 -22.61
C ARG A 172 6.84 -3.49 -21.88
N LEU A 173 6.33 -2.62 -21.01
CA LEU A 173 7.14 -1.61 -20.32
C LEU A 173 7.84 -2.13 -19.07
N PHE A 174 7.22 -3.08 -18.36
CA PHE A 174 7.65 -3.55 -17.04
C PHE A 174 7.81 -5.07 -16.91
N LEU A 175 7.43 -5.86 -17.92
CA LEU A 175 7.26 -7.31 -17.80
C LEU A 175 6.23 -7.71 -16.70
N ASP A 176 5.37 -6.77 -16.35
CA ASP A 176 4.27 -6.92 -15.38
C ASP A 176 3.00 -6.31 -15.99
N SER A 177 2.00 -7.14 -16.26
CA SER A 177 0.76 -6.74 -16.92
C SER A 177 -0.17 -5.91 -16.02
N LYS A 178 0.04 -5.90 -14.70
CA LYS A 178 -0.81 -5.17 -13.73
C LYS A 178 -0.13 -3.94 -13.13
N ARG A 179 1.15 -3.70 -13.44
CA ARG A 179 1.91 -2.57 -12.89
C ARG A 179 1.18 -1.25 -13.07
N ILE A 180 0.72 -0.93 -14.28
CA ILE A 180 0.01 0.34 -14.54
C ILE A 180 -1.31 0.46 -13.76
N GLU A 181 -2.05 -0.64 -13.61
CA GLU A 181 -3.28 -0.64 -12.82
C GLU A 181 -2.99 -0.27 -11.35
N ALA A 182 -1.93 -0.84 -10.77
CA ALA A 182 -1.50 -0.57 -9.39
C ALA A 182 -1.01 0.88 -9.18
N LEU A 183 -0.50 1.52 -10.23
CA LEU A 183 0.04 2.88 -10.20
C LEU A 183 -0.99 3.98 -10.53
N THR A 184 -2.26 3.62 -10.70
CA THR A 184 -3.33 4.56 -11.03
C THR A 184 -3.39 5.79 -10.10
N PRO A 185 -3.25 5.67 -8.75
CA PRO A 185 -3.27 6.84 -7.87
C PRO A 185 -2.14 7.83 -8.14
N GLN A 186 -0.91 7.34 -8.38
CA GLN A 186 0.28 8.15 -8.68
C GLN A 186 0.12 8.81 -10.06
N LEU A 187 -0.29 8.04 -11.08
CA LEU A 187 -0.56 8.56 -12.41
C LEU A 187 -1.58 9.69 -12.38
N ASP A 188 -2.66 9.51 -11.61
CA ASP A 188 -3.70 10.51 -11.50
C ASP A 188 -3.18 11.82 -10.87
N ILE A 189 -2.39 11.74 -9.80
CA ILE A 189 -1.77 12.92 -9.16
C ILE A 189 -0.83 13.64 -10.14
N LEU A 190 0.04 12.88 -10.81
CA LEU A 190 1.04 13.46 -11.72
C LEU A 190 0.40 14.09 -12.96
N LEU A 191 -0.66 13.49 -13.50
CA LEU A 191 -1.39 14.02 -14.67
C LEU A 191 -2.28 15.21 -14.32
N SER A 192 -3.02 15.14 -13.20
CA SER A 192 -3.86 16.26 -12.76
C SER A 192 -3.04 17.45 -12.24
N GLY A 193 -1.81 17.19 -11.78
CA GLY A 193 -0.98 18.20 -11.13
C GLY A 193 -1.55 18.67 -9.78
N SER A 194 -2.46 17.91 -9.17
CA SER A 194 -3.16 18.28 -7.94
C SER A 194 -3.30 17.11 -6.97
N ILE A 195 -3.11 17.39 -5.67
CA ILE A 195 -3.42 16.46 -4.58
C ILE A 195 -4.79 16.71 -3.93
N GLU A 196 -5.40 17.87 -4.21
CA GLU A 196 -6.68 18.29 -3.61
C GLU A 196 -7.88 17.85 -4.45
N ASP A 197 -7.68 17.63 -5.75
CA ASP A 197 -8.75 17.21 -6.66
C ASP A 197 -9.25 15.81 -6.31
N SER A 198 -10.57 15.64 -6.48
CA SER A 198 -11.24 14.36 -6.28
C SER A 198 -10.59 13.30 -7.18
N PRO A 199 -10.24 12.11 -6.64
CA PRO A 199 -9.64 11.04 -7.42
C PRO A 199 -10.49 10.67 -8.64
N ARG A 200 -9.86 10.65 -9.81
CA ARG A 200 -10.53 10.28 -11.06
C ARG A 200 -10.75 8.78 -11.14
N ALA A 201 -11.72 8.37 -11.93
CA ALA A 201 -11.90 6.95 -12.23
C ALA A 201 -10.70 6.43 -13.02
N ALA A 202 -10.25 5.21 -12.75
CA ALA A 202 -9.07 4.62 -13.39
C ALA A 202 -9.13 4.68 -14.93
N ALA A 203 -10.31 4.44 -15.51
CA ALA A 203 -10.53 4.54 -16.94
C ALA A 203 -10.25 5.95 -17.51
N GLN A 204 -10.58 7.02 -16.77
CA GLN A 204 -10.31 8.39 -17.19
C GLN A 204 -8.80 8.69 -17.21
N VAL A 205 -8.09 8.22 -16.17
CA VAL A 205 -6.64 8.36 -16.05
C VAL A 205 -5.93 7.63 -17.19
N TRP A 206 -6.35 6.40 -17.50
CA TRP A 206 -5.77 5.63 -18.60
C TRP A 206 -6.12 6.22 -19.96
N GLN A 207 -7.35 6.72 -20.15
CA GLN A 207 -7.77 7.33 -21.40
C GLN A 207 -6.94 8.56 -21.76
N GLU A 208 -6.59 9.39 -20.78
CA GLU A 208 -5.68 10.54 -20.97
C GLU A 208 -4.30 10.10 -21.49
N LEU A 209 -3.82 8.92 -21.07
CA LEU A 209 -2.58 8.32 -21.54
C LEU A 209 -2.70 7.59 -22.90
N GLY A 210 -3.87 7.64 -23.53
CA GLY A 210 -4.17 6.84 -24.73
C GLY A 210 -4.11 5.34 -24.45
N LEU A 211 -4.55 4.93 -23.26
CA LEU A 211 -4.64 3.55 -22.80
C LEU A 211 -6.09 3.20 -22.47
N PHE A 212 -6.47 1.93 -22.67
CA PHE A 212 -7.80 1.45 -22.29
C PHE A 212 -7.72 0.06 -21.66
N ARG A 213 -8.71 -0.29 -20.84
CA ARG A 213 -8.85 -1.66 -20.34
C ARG A 213 -9.57 -2.49 -21.39
N GLU A 214 -8.89 -3.52 -21.89
CA GLU A 214 -9.52 -4.49 -22.77
C GLU A 214 -10.54 -5.31 -21.99
N GLU A 215 -11.74 -5.46 -22.56
CA GLU A 215 -12.71 -6.43 -22.08
C GLU A 215 -12.28 -7.81 -22.58
N HIS A 216 -11.86 -8.67 -21.66
CA HIS A 216 -11.59 -10.06 -22.03
C HIS A 216 -12.92 -10.72 -22.41
N PRO A 217 -12.98 -11.40 -23.58
CA PRO A 217 -14.17 -12.13 -23.96
C PRO A 217 -14.39 -13.29 -22.98
N VAL A 218 -15.66 -13.57 -22.69
CA VAL A 218 -16.04 -14.84 -22.07
C VAL A 218 -15.88 -15.92 -23.13
N LEU A 219 -15.08 -16.94 -22.81
CA LEU A 219 -14.91 -18.12 -23.66
C LEU A 219 -16.00 -19.12 -23.29
N LEU A 220 -16.90 -19.40 -24.21
CA LEU A 220 -18.00 -20.33 -24.01
C LEU A 220 -17.90 -21.52 -24.96
N ALA A 221 -18.27 -22.70 -24.50
CA ALA A 221 -18.31 -23.91 -25.30
C ALA A 221 -19.58 -24.71 -24.98
N GLY A 222 -20.08 -25.44 -25.98
CA GLY A 222 -21.26 -26.29 -25.85
C GLY A 222 -22.39 -25.88 -26.80
N HIS A 223 -23.30 -26.80 -27.10
CA HIS A 223 -24.32 -26.63 -28.14
C HIS A 223 -25.55 -25.84 -27.65
N VAL A 224 -25.33 -24.55 -27.35
CA VAL A 224 -26.32 -23.65 -26.75
C VAL A 224 -26.52 -22.44 -27.64
N HIS A 225 -27.78 -22.13 -28.00
CA HIS A 225 -28.10 -20.86 -28.63
C HIS A 225 -28.13 -19.76 -27.57
N ILE A 226 -27.46 -18.65 -27.86
CA ILE A 226 -27.46 -17.47 -27.00
C ILE A 226 -28.12 -16.28 -27.72
N ALA A 227 -28.78 -15.45 -26.92
CA ALA A 227 -29.29 -14.16 -27.33
C ALA A 227 -28.22 -13.08 -27.11
N ARG A 228 -28.04 -12.23 -28.12
CA ARG A 228 -27.23 -11.01 -28.08
C ARG A 228 -28.08 -9.83 -28.54
N ASP A 229 -27.66 -8.60 -28.23
CA ASP A 229 -28.41 -7.37 -28.54
C ASP A 229 -28.98 -7.31 -29.98
N ARG A 230 -28.20 -7.78 -30.97
CA ARG A 230 -28.58 -7.69 -32.39
C ARG A 230 -28.60 -9.01 -33.14
N SER A 231 -28.39 -10.14 -32.46
CA SER A 231 -28.31 -11.44 -33.12
C SER A 231 -28.45 -12.61 -32.16
N THR A 232 -28.76 -13.77 -32.72
CA THR A 232 -28.63 -15.05 -32.04
C THR A 232 -27.48 -15.83 -32.66
N SER A 233 -26.78 -16.63 -31.84
CA SER A 233 -25.69 -17.48 -32.32
C SER A 233 -25.67 -18.78 -31.54
N LEU A 234 -25.39 -19.87 -32.25
CA LEU A 234 -25.05 -21.14 -31.63
C LEU A 234 -23.61 -21.08 -31.13
N ILE A 235 -23.40 -21.33 -29.84
CA ILE A 235 -22.08 -21.65 -29.31
C ILE A 235 -21.74 -23.06 -29.81
N ASP A 236 -20.49 -23.26 -30.24
CA ASP A 236 -19.99 -24.56 -30.67
C ASP A 236 -18.57 -24.78 -30.11
N ALA A 237 -18.06 -26.00 -30.21
CA ALA A 237 -16.72 -26.37 -29.76
C ALA A 237 -15.63 -25.83 -30.71
N PRO A 238 -14.39 -25.56 -30.24
CA PRO A 238 -13.89 -25.76 -28.88
C PRO A 238 -14.20 -24.59 -27.92
N TYR A 239 -14.18 -23.33 -28.37
CA TYR A 239 -14.61 -22.15 -27.61
C TYR A 239 -15.01 -21.02 -28.56
N MET A 240 -16.09 -20.30 -28.23
CA MET A 240 -16.50 -19.04 -28.83
C MET A 240 -16.26 -17.91 -27.84
N GLY A 241 -15.43 -16.93 -28.24
CA GLY A 241 -15.16 -15.73 -27.44
C GLY A 241 -16.17 -14.63 -27.70
N LEU A 242 -16.83 -14.15 -26.65
CA LEU A 242 -17.85 -13.11 -26.74
C LEU A 242 -17.66 -12.05 -25.65
N PRO A 243 -17.85 -10.75 -25.97
CA PRO A 243 -17.91 -9.72 -24.93
C PRO A 243 -19.02 -10.05 -23.94
N ALA A 244 -18.72 -10.03 -22.63
CA ALA A 244 -19.69 -10.37 -21.59
C ALA A 244 -20.97 -9.50 -21.71
N ALA A 245 -20.80 -8.21 -21.96
CA ALA A 245 -21.90 -7.26 -22.12
C ALA A 245 -22.79 -7.52 -23.34
N ALA A 246 -22.31 -8.29 -24.33
CA ALA A 246 -23.08 -8.62 -25.52
C ALA A 246 -24.02 -9.82 -25.33
N ILE A 247 -23.88 -10.59 -24.23
CA ILE A 247 -24.69 -11.79 -23.97
C ILE A 247 -25.89 -11.38 -23.11
N LEU A 248 -27.10 -11.52 -23.66
CA LEU A 248 -28.34 -11.22 -22.95
C LEU A 248 -28.91 -12.44 -22.21
N GLY A 249 -28.57 -13.65 -22.67
CA GLY A 249 -28.99 -14.91 -22.04
C GLY A 249 -28.91 -16.10 -22.98
N ALA A 250 -29.26 -17.28 -22.46
CA ALA A 250 -29.40 -18.50 -23.25
C ALA A 250 -30.84 -18.67 -23.76
N LEU A 251 -30.98 -19.12 -25.01
CA LEU A 251 -32.25 -19.46 -25.65
C LEU A 251 -32.53 -20.96 -25.67
N SER A 252 -31.49 -21.79 -25.58
CA SER A 252 -31.63 -23.23 -25.40
C SER A 252 -31.83 -23.60 -23.93
N LEU A 253 -32.39 -24.79 -23.67
CA LEU A 253 -32.44 -25.35 -22.33
C LEU A 253 -31.02 -25.67 -21.86
N VAL A 254 -30.57 -24.99 -20.81
CA VAL A 254 -29.29 -25.25 -20.15
C VAL A 254 -29.57 -25.94 -18.82
N THR A 255 -29.17 -27.20 -18.69
CA THR A 255 -29.37 -27.99 -17.46
C THR A 255 -28.19 -27.86 -16.49
N GLU A 256 -26.99 -27.61 -17.01
CA GLU A 256 -25.75 -27.52 -16.23
C GLU A 256 -24.82 -26.46 -16.83
N VAL A 257 -24.07 -25.77 -15.96
CA VAL A 257 -23.02 -24.81 -16.33
C VAL A 257 -21.76 -25.17 -15.56
N ILE A 258 -20.65 -25.34 -16.27
CA ILE A 258 -19.34 -25.61 -15.69
C ILE A 258 -18.45 -24.39 -15.92
N THR A 259 -17.90 -23.84 -14.84
CA THR A 259 -16.93 -22.74 -14.90
C THR A 259 -15.53 -23.31 -14.69
N ILE A 260 -14.62 -23.02 -15.63
CA ILE A 260 -13.21 -23.40 -15.54
C ILE A 260 -12.39 -22.12 -15.40
N GLU A 261 -11.72 -21.95 -14.26
CA GLU A 261 -10.72 -20.91 -14.07
C GLU A 261 -9.34 -21.55 -14.23
N ASN A 262 -8.50 -20.95 -15.08
CA ASN A 262 -7.11 -21.37 -15.28
C ASN A 262 -6.17 -20.58 -14.36
#